data_AF-A0A8H7RP45-F1
#
_entry.id   AF-A0A8H7RP45-F1
#
_cell.length_a   1.000
_cell.length_b   1.000
_cell.length_c   1.000
_cell.angle_alpha   90.00
_cell.angle_beta   90.00
_cell.angle_gamma   90.00
#
_symmetry.space_group_name_H-M   'P 1'
#
loop_
_entity.id
_entity.type
_entity.pdbx_description
1 polymer ?
#
loop_
_entity_poly.entity_id
_entity_poly.type
_entity_poly.pdbx_seq_one_letter_code
_entity_poly.pdbx_strand_id
1 'polypeptide(L)'
;MPQEFITELDRLPQLQSFEIIERHEYNVEEQERIARELIPGLNEGQRHAFDSITSAINAPDTEYNPHVFFVNGPGGTGKSQLFKALLSHVRSQNQIALPVASSGIAATLLPSGRTAHSRFRLFTSKIF
;
A
#
# COMPACT_ATOMS: atom_id res chain seq x y z
N MET A 1 -7.57 17.25 8.54
CA MET A 1 -8.09 16.27 9.53
C MET A 1 -7.37 16.55 10.84
N PRO A 2 -8.04 16.61 12.01
CA PRO A 2 -7.36 16.92 13.28
C PRO A 2 -6.33 15.84 13.64
N GLN A 3 -5.15 16.23 14.13
CA GLN A 3 -4.08 15.29 14.56
C GLN A 3 -4.56 14.29 15.62
N GLU A 4 -5.50 14.74 16.46
CA GLU A 4 -6.13 13.99 17.55
C GLU A 4 -6.85 12.73 17.05
N PHE A 5 -7.50 12.83 15.88
CA PHE A 5 -8.21 11.72 15.24
C PHE A 5 -7.26 10.62 14.78
N ILE A 6 -6.03 10.99 14.39
CA ILE A 6 -5.05 10.07 13.83
C ILE A 6 -4.30 9.34 14.95
N THR A 7 -3.95 10.05 16.03
CA THR A 7 -3.39 9.43 17.23
C THR A 7 -4.39 8.45 17.89
N GLU A 8 -5.69 8.72 17.77
CA GLU A 8 -6.74 7.81 18.24
C GLU A 8 -6.91 6.59 17.32
N LEU A 9 -6.76 6.77 15.99
CA LEU A 9 -6.67 5.69 15.01
C LEU A 9 -5.51 4.73 15.31
N ASP A 10 -4.30 5.23 15.55
CA ASP A 10 -3.12 4.37 15.86
C ASP A 10 -3.29 3.54 17.14
N ARG A 11 -4.17 3.95 18.05
CA ARG A 11 -4.48 3.24 19.30
C ARG A 11 -5.61 2.21 19.16
N LEU A 12 -6.22 2.11 17.99
CA LEU A 12 -7.30 1.15 17.76
C LEU A 12 -6.73 -0.28 17.75
N PRO A 13 -7.21 -1.19 18.63
CA PRO A 13 -6.74 -2.57 18.71
C PRO A 13 -6.79 -3.30 17.36
N GLN A 14 -7.78 -2.96 16.54
CA GLN A 14 -7.92 -3.47 15.19
C GLN A 14 -6.75 -3.10 14.27
N LEU A 15 -6.21 -1.89 14.36
CA LEU A 15 -5.07 -1.47 13.52
C LEU A 15 -3.78 -2.19 13.90
N GLN A 16 -3.51 -2.35 15.20
CA GLN A 16 -2.40 -3.18 15.68
C GLN A 16 -2.55 -4.65 15.25
N SER A 17 -3.77 -5.19 15.26
CA SER A 17 -4.01 -6.55 14.77
C SER A 17 -3.76 -6.70 13.26
N PHE A 18 -4.04 -5.66 12.45
CA PHE A 18 -3.74 -5.69 11.01
C PHE A 18 -2.25 -5.63 10.73
N GLU A 19 -1.50 -4.82 11.48
CA GLU A 19 -0.04 -4.75 11.37
C GLU A 19 0.64 -6.09 11.67
N ILE A 20 0.20 -6.77 12.74
CA ILE A 20 0.71 -8.08 13.13
C ILE A 20 0.40 -9.13 12.05
N ILE A 21 -0.81 -9.14 11.51
CA ILE A 21 -1.20 -10.07 10.44
C ILE A 21 -0.33 -9.83 9.20
N GLU A 22 -0.15 -8.58 8.80
CA GLU A 22 0.55 -8.24 7.57
C GLU A 22 2.04 -8.52 7.61
N ARG A 23 2.71 -8.30 8.75
CA ARG A 23 4.12 -8.68 8.92
C ARG A 23 4.36 -10.18 8.72
N HIS A 24 3.33 -11.02 8.90
CA HIS A 24 3.40 -12.46 8.67
C HIS A 24 2.88 -12.90 7.29
N GLU A 25 2.34 -11.98 6.47
CA GLU A 25 1.78 -12.31 5.14
C GLU A 25 2.81 -12.33 4.01
N TYR A 26 4.05 -11.87 4.25
CA TYR A 26 5.08 -11.81 3.23
C TYR A 26 6.46 -12.23 3.75
N ASN A 27 7.28 -12.76 2.84
CA ASN A 27 8.69 -13.05 3.09
C ASN A 27 9.55 -11.90 2.53
N VAL A 28 10.38 -11.29 3.38
CA VAL A 28 11.18 -10.10 3.02
C VAL A 28 12.15 -10.37 1.86
N GLU A 29 12.81 -11.54 1.85
CA GLU A 29 13.75 -11.91 0.78
C GLU A 29 13.05 -12.10 -0.57
N GLU A 30 11.86 -12.70 -0.55
CA GLU A 30 11.03 -12.84 -1.75
C GLU A 30 10.53 -11.47 -2.24
N GLN A 31 10.16 -10.56 -1.32
CA GLN A 31 9.77 -9.20 -1.70
C GLN A 31 10.96 -8.43 -2.31
N GLU A 32 12.17 -8.60 -1.79
CA GLU A 32 13.38 -8.03 -2.39
C GLU A 32 13.62 -8.58 -3.80
N ARG A 33 13.45 -9.90 -4.00
CA ARG A 33 13.57 -10.53 -5.33
C ARG A 33 12.56 -9.95 -6.31
N ILE A 34 11.30 -9.84 -5.91
CA ILE A 34 10.22 -9.27 -6.73
C ILE A 34 10.51 -7.80 -7.05
N ALA A 35 10.97 -7.01 -6.07
CA ALA A 35 11.31 -5.60 -6.28
C ALA A 35 12.42 -5.45 -7.32
N ARG A 36 13.49 -6.25 -7.24
CA ARG A 36 14.59 -6.26 -8.21
C ARG A 36 14.17 -6.64 -9.62
N GLU A 37 13.14 -7.47 -9.74
CA GLU A 37 12.57 -7.88 -11.04
C GLU A 37 11.68 -6.79 -11.65
N LEU A 38 10.82 -6.16 -10.84
CA LEU A 38 9.80 -5.23 -11.33
C LEU A 38 10.31 -3.80 -11.55
N ILE A 39 11.14 -3.28 -10.65
CA ILE A 39 11.55 -1.87 -10.67
C ILE A 39 12.30 -1.49 -11.97
N PRO A 40 13.21 -2.31 -12.52
CA PRO A 40 13.88 -2.00 -13.78
C PRO A 40 12.93 -1.94 -14.99
N GLY A 41 11.77 -2.62 -14.92
CA GLY A 41 10.78 -2.69 -15.99
C GLY A 41 9.78 -1.53 -16.02
N LEU A 42 9.86 -0.58 -15.07
CA LEU A 42 8.95 0.55 -15.03
C LEU A 42 9.19 1.51 -16.20
N ASN A 43 8.11 1.93 -16.87
CA ASN A 43 8.20 3.01 -17.86
C ASN A 43 8.45 4.36 -17.18
N GLU A 44 8.76 5.40 -17.98
CA GLU A 44 9.11 6.73 -17.47
C GLU A 44 8.10 7.32 -16.47
N GLY A 45 6.80 7.26 -16.79
CA GLY A 45 5.75 7.81 -15.92
C GLY A 45 5.57 7.00 -14.63
N GLN A 46 5.68 5.66 -14.71
CA GLN A 46 5.66 4.79 -13.54
C GLN A 46 6.89 5.01 -12.66
N ARG A 47 8.07 5.14 -13.28
CA ARG A 47 9.33 5.40 -12.58
C ARG A 47 9.29 6.73 -11.85
N HIS A 48 8.80 7.79 -12.48
CA HIS A 48 8.61 9.09 -11.85
C HIS A 48 7.68 9.00 -10.62
N ALA A 49 6.56 8.29 -10.74
CA ALA A 49 5.64 8.06 -9.62
C ALA A 49 6.29 7.23 -8.49
N PHE A 50 7.02 6.17 -8.86
CA PHE A 50 7.74 5.32 -7.91
C PHE A 50 8.77 6.11 -7.11
N ASP A 51 9.62 6.89 -7.79
CA ASP A 51 10.67 7.69 -7.17
C ASP A 51 10.07 8.77 -6.26
N SER A 52 8.98 9.42 -6.68
CA SER A 52 8.28 10.44 -5.88
C SER A 52 7.71 9.86 -4.57
N ILE A 53 7.05 8.70 -4.66
CA ILE A 53 6.40 8.06 -3.51
C ILE A 53 7.46 7.49 -2.56
N THR A 54 8.49 6.80 -3.07
CA THR A 54 9.55 6.24 -2.23
C THR A 54 10.40 7.32 -1.57
N SER A 55 10.62 8.46 -2.24
CA SER A 55 11.28 9.62 -1.61
C SER A 55 10.46 10.16 -0.43
N ALA A 56 9.13 10.21 -0.57
CA ALA A 56 8.25 10.63 0.53
C ALA A 56 8.21 9.62 1.68
N ILE A 57 8.26 8.32 1.39
CA ILE A 57 8.33 7.25 2.42
C ILE A 57 9.63 7.34 3.22
N ASN A 58 10.74 7.66 2.57
CA ASN A 58 12.08 7.72 3.18
C ASN A 58 12.43 9.09 3.78
N ALA A 59 11.54 10.08 3.67
CA ALA A 59 11.77 11.39 4.26
C ALA A 59 11.85 11.27 5.79
N PRO A 60 12.73 12.03 6.46
CA PRO A 60 12.83 11.99 7.90
C PRO A 60 11.53 12.47 8.56
N ASP A 61 11.09 11.74 9.60
CA ASP A 61 9.95 12.12 10.45
C ASP A 61 10.30 13.36 11.28
N THR A 62 10.20 14.54 10.67
CA THR A 62 10.42 15.82 11.36
C THR A 62 9.13 16.33 12.02
N GLU A 63 7.96 15.91 11.52
CA GLU A 63 6.62 16.17 12.05
C GLU A 63 5.65 15.15 11.41
N TYR A 64 4.59 14.73 12.12
CA TYR A 64 3.60 13.82 11.54
C TYR A 64 2.87 14.49 10.36
N ASN A 65 3.30 14.19 9.14
CA ASN A 65 2.75 14.76 7.91
C ASN A 65 2.41 13.64 6.91
N PRO A 66 1.17 13.11 6.92
CA PRO A 66 0.80 12.01 6.04
C PRO A 66 0.84 12.44 4.57
N HIS A 67 1.59 11.70 3.76
CA HIS A 67 1.66 11.92 2.32
C HIS A 67 0.54 11.18 1.58
N VAL A 68 -0.19 11.89 0.71
CA VAL A 68 -1.26 11.32 -0.11
C VAL A 68 -0.94 11.55 -1.58
N PHE A 69 -0.96 10.48 -2.37
CA PHE A 69 -0.70 10.51 -3.80
C PHE A 69 -1.88 9.96 -4.60
N PHE A 70 -2.17 10.60 -5.74
CA PHE A 70 -3.10 10.08 -6.74
C PHE A 70 -2.33 9.73 -8.00
N VAL A 71 -2.25 8.44 -8.33
CA VAL A 71 -1.66 7.98 -9.59
C VAL A 71 -2.77 7.77 -10.61
N ASN A 72 -2.85 8.66 -11.59
CA ASN A 72 -3.77 8.54 -12.71
C ASN A 72 -3.05 8.12 -13.99
N GLY A 73 -3.75 7.35 -14.82
CA GLY A 73 -3.25 6.97 -16.14
C GLY A 73 -4.34 6.24 -16.93
N PRO A 74 -4.31 6.27 -18.26
CA PRO A 74 -5.25 5.54 -19.11
C PRO A 74 -5.36 4.04 -18.78
N GLY A 75 -6.41 3.39 -19.26
CA GLY A 75 -6.51 1.93 -19.23
C GLY A 75 -5.29 1.28 -19.90
N GLY A 76 -4.79 0.17 -19.34
CA GLY A 76 -3.67 -0.57 -19.93
C GLY A 76 -2.26 -0.01 -19.65
N THR A 77 -2.10 1.12 -18.96
CA THR A 77 -0.76 1.72 -18.70
C THR A 77 0.04 1.06 -17.58
N GLY A 78 -0.34 -0.14 -17.14
CA GLY A 78 0.44 -0.90 -16.16
C GLY A 78 0.42 -0.33 -14.73
N LYS A 79 -0.58 0.46 -14.32
CA LYS A 79 -0.69 0.95 -12.92
C LYS A 79 -0.56 -0.16 -11.87
N SER A 80 -1.12 -1.33 -12.12
CA SER A 80 -0.98 -2.48 -11.23
C SER A 80 0.47 -2.98 -11.10
N GLN A 81 1.32 -2.84 -12.13
CA GLN A 81 2.74 -3.14 -12.01
C GLN A 81 3.46 -2.13 -11.11
N LEU A 82 3.16 -0.83 -11.25
CA LEU A 82 3.67 0.19 -10.34
C LEU A 82 3.30 -0.11 -8.88
N PHE A 83 2.04 -0.43 -8.61
CA PHE A 83 1.61 -0.76 -7.25
C PHE A 83 2.28 -2.02 -6.70
N LYS A 84 2.53 -3.04 -7.55
CA LYS A 84 3.31 -4.23 -7.15
C LYS A 84 4.75 -3.86 -6.79
N ALA A 85 5.40 -3.02 -7.61
CA ALA A 85 6.78 -2.59 -7.36
C ALA A 85 6.90 -1.79 -6.05
N LEU A 86 5.97 -0.85 -5.80
CA LEU A 86 5.90 -0.10 -4.54
C LEU A 86 5.70 -1.05 -3.35
N LEU A 87 4.74 -1.98 -3.46
CA LEU A 87 4.42 -2.93 -2.41
C LEU A 87 5.63 -3.81 -2.06
N SER A 88 6.29 -4.37 -3.07
CA SER A 88 7.46 -5.23 -2.87
C SER A 88 8.66 -4.45 -2.32
N HIS A 89 8.87 -3.21 -2.77
CA HIS A 89 9.96 -2.37 -2.29
C HIS A 89 9.82 -2.02 -0.80
N VAL A 90 8.63 -1.56 -0.38
CA VAL A 90 8.37 -1.23 1.02
C VAL A 90 8.49 -2.47 1.90
N ARG A 91 7.93 -3.60 1.46
CA ARG A 91 7.99 -4.86 2.23
C ARG A 91 9.40 -5.45 2.27
N SER A 92 10.26 -5.24 1.26
CA SER A 92 11.65 -5.69 1.29
C SER A 92 12.50 -4.94 2.32
N GLN A 93 12.06 -3.75 2.71
CA GLN A 93 12.64 -2.96 3.81
C GLN A 93 12.05 -3.34 5.17
N ASN A 94 11.30 -4.44 5.24
CA ASN A 94 10.60 -4.91 6.44
C ASN A 94 9.57 -3.90 6.99
N GLN A 95 9.10 -2.97 6.15
CA GLN A 95 8.03 -2.02 6.46
C GLN A 95 6.66 -2.60 6.10
N ILE A 96 5.60 -2.06 6.71
CA ILE A 96 4.23 -2.51 6.50
C ILE A 96 3.63 -1.77 5.30
N ALA A 97 3.08 -2.52 4.35
CA ALA A 97 2.32 -1.97 3.24
C ALA A 97 1.03 -2.77 3.03
N LEU A 98 -0.10 -2.07 3.03
CA LEU A 98 -1.45 -2.64 3.00
C LEU A 98 -2.10 -2.47 1.61
N PRO A 99 -2.09 -3.49 0.73
CA PRO A 99 -2.73 -3.41 -0.57
C PRO A 99 -4.26 -3.54 -0.42
N VAL A 100 -4.96 -2.45 -0.73
CA VAL A 100 -6.42 -2.39 -0.66
C VAL A 100 -7.01 -1.99 -2.00
N ALA A 101 -8.06 -2.69 -2.42
CA ALA A 101 -8.80 -2.39 -3.65
C ALA A 101 -10.30 -2.23 -3.39
N SER A 102 -11.02 -1.59 -4.31
CA SER A 102 -12.48 -1.46 -4.21
C SER A 102 -13.23 -2.73 -4.63
N SER A 103 -12.69 -3.49 -5.60
CA SER A 103 -13.29 -4.72 -6.12
C SER A 103 -12.42 -5.95 -5.88
N GLY A 104 -13.04 -7.13 -5.84
CA GLY A 104 -12.32 -8.40 -5.68
C GLY A 104 -11.32 -8.66 -6.81
N ILE A 105 -11.69 -8.36 -8.06
CA ILE A 105 -10.80 -8.54 -9.22
C ILE A 105 -9.56 -7.67 -9.08
N ALA A 106 -9.71 -6.41 -8.67
CA ALA A 106 -8.59 -5.51 -8.46
C ALA A 106 -7.71 -5.95 -7.28
N ALA A 107 -8.32 -6.50 -6.21
CA ALA A 107 -7.57 -7.05 -5.08
C ALA A 107 -6.67 -8.22 -5.51
N THR A 108 -7.17 -9.15 -6.34
CA THR A 108 -6.39 -10.29 -6.86
C THR A 108 -5.19 -9.88 -7.72
N LEU A 109 -5.20 -8.66 -8.28
CA LEU A 109 -4.06 -8.15 -9.03
C LEU A 109 -2.88 -7.75 -8.13
N LEU A 110 -3.08 -7.60 -6.82
CA LEU A 110 -2.04 -7.22 -5.86
C LEU A 110 -1.72 -8.39 -4.92
N PRO A 111 -0.43 -8.71 -4.68
CA PRO A 111 -0.03 -9.73 -3.72
C PRO A 111 -0.59 -9.45 -2.32
N SER A 112 -1.29 -10.41 -1.74
CA SER A 112 -2.02 -10.26 -0.45
C SER A 112 -3.07 -9.15 -0.46
N GLY A 113 -3.52 -8.72 -1.64
CA GLY A 113 -4.54 -7.70 -1.83
C GLY A 113 -5.89 -8.13 -1.25
N ARG A 114 -6.55 -7.20 -0.57
CA ARG A 114 -7.93 -7.40 -0.07
C ARG A 114 -8.82 -6.26 -0.50
N THR A 115 -10.13 -6.47 -0.49
CA THR A 115 -11.07 -5.38 -0.72
C THR A 115 -11.12 -4.47 0.51
N ALA A 116 -11.42 -3.18 0.33
CA ALA A 116 -11.60 -2.26 1.47
C ALA A 116 -12.64 -2.80 2.47
N HIS A 117 -13.71 -3.40 1.96
CA HIS A 117 -14.75 -4.04 2.76
C HIS A 117 -14.20 -5.16 3.66
N SER A 118 -13.41 -6.08 3.11
CA SER A 118 -12.87 -7.18 3.91
C SER A 118 -11.68 -6.76 4.78
N ARG A 119 -10.85 -5.82 4.31
CA ARG A 119 -9.69 -5.33 5.06
C ARG A 119 -10.12 -4.53 6.27
N PHE A 120 -11.02 -3.57 6.11
CA PHE A 120 -11.45 -2.68 7.19
C PHE A 120 -12.74 -3.13 7.88
N ARG A 121 -13.24 -4.32 7.54
CA ARG A 121 -14.51 -4.89 8.06
C ARG A 121 -15.67 -3.91 7.92
N LEU A 122 -15.76 -3.25 6.76
CA LEU A 122 -16.86 -2.34 6.46
C LEU A 122 -18.11 -3.16 6.18
N PHE A 123 -19.05 -3.13 7.12
CA PHE A 123 -20.35 -3.78 6.95
C PHE A 123 -21.16 -3.07 5.87
N THR A 124 -21.73 -3.82 4.93
CA THR A 124 -22.67 -3.30 3.93
C THR A 124 -24.12 -3.30 4.44
N SER A 125 -24.37 -3.56 5.73
CA SER A 125 -25.72 -3.57 6.35
C SER A 125 -25.99 -2.22 7.05
N LYS A 126 -27.04 -1.42 6.84
CA LYS A 126 -28.30 -1.49 6.07
C LYS A 126 -28.70 -0.06 5.66
N ILE A 127 -29.04 0.16 4.40
CA ILE A 127 -30.02 1.18 3.98
C ILE A 127 -31.25 0.40 3.52
N PHE A 128 -32.02 -0.16 4.45
CA PHE A 128 -33.43 -0.56 4.35
C PHE A 128 -33.92 -0.86 5.77
#